data_AF-A0A286CJH7-F1
#
_entry.id   AF-A0A286CJH7-F1
#
_cell.length_a   1.000
_cell.length_b   1.000
_cell.length_c   1.000
_cell.angle_alpha   90.00
_cell.angle_beta   90.00
_cell.angle_gamma   90.00
#
_symmetry.space_group_name_H-M   'P 1'
#
loop_
_entity.id
_entity.type
_entity.pdbx_description
1 polymer ?
#
loop_
_entity_poly.entity_id
_entity_poly.type
_entity_poly.pdbx_seq_one_letter_code
_entity_poly.pdbx_strand_id
1 'polypeptide(L)'
;MTQGAGQGPEVERTATLRDFRVPAYVHEAGPHMHSAHPGEVAPTPEETYPEGYTPTQRDLPVVNRGDTVQVTVDPETAAAPQASTGQGPLYVVGDVHGYLDQLMSALQEKGLLDAAGNWCAGTARLWFLGDFTDRGPDGIGVIDLVMRLSAEAAAAGGYCKALMGNHELLLLGAKRFGDTPVNSGAGTATFQAAWLLNGGQKTDMDRLQDHHLQWMSRLDAIEEVDGHLLVHSDTTAYLDYGRSIEEVNDTVRETITRNDADEVWDLFRKFTKRFSFRDEGGADAVRSLLDTYGGARIVHGHSPIPYLLGEVGSEDDEDNRDPVIEGPHVYADGLAIAMDGGVTMAGKLLVQQLPLDT
;
A
#
# COMPACT_ATOMS: atom_id res chain seq x y z
N MET A 1 51.22 -15.46 -55.76
CA MET A 1 51.63 -15.62 -54.34
C MET A 1 50.60 -14.86 -53.51
N THR A 2 49.57 -15.57 -53.04
CA THR A 2 49.31 -15.96 -51.63
C THR A 2 48.65 -14.81 -50.84
N GLN A 3 47.33 -14.84 -50.59
CA GLN A 3 46.63 -15.41 -49.40
C GLN A 3 46.99 -14.67 -48.09
N GLY A 4 46.11 -14.35 -47.12
CA GLY A 4 44.71 -14.64 -46.76
C GLY A 4 44.37 -13.78 -45.52
N ALA A 5 43.11 -13.38 -45.30
CA ALA A 5 42.10 -14.04 -44.44
C ALA A 5 41.95 -13.38 -43.04
N GLY A 6 40.70 -13.08 -42.65
CA GLY A 6 40.34 -12.67 -41.29
C GLY A 6 39.03 -11.86 -41.19
N GLN A 7 37.88 -12.48 -41.50
CA GLN A 7 36.55 -11.98 -41.12
C GLN A 7 36.34 -12.12 -39.61
N GLY A 8 35.91 -11.05 -38.94
CA GLY A 8 35.31 -11.10 -37.60
C GLY A 8 33.77 -11.03 -37.70
N PRO A 9 33.03 -11.52 -36.69
CA PRO A 9 31.59 -11.72 -36.81
C PRO A 9 30.80 -10.41 -36.75
N GLU A 10 29.80 -10.29 -37.62
CA GLU A 10 28.72 -9.31 -37.49
C GLU A 10 27.91 -9.62 -36.23
N VAL A 11 27.89 -8.67 -35.30
CA VAL A 11 26.96 -8.69 -34.16
C VAL A 11 25.72 -7.93 -34.62
N GLU A 12 24.63 -8.68 -34.85
CA GLU A 12 23.28 -8.12 -34.97
C GLU A 12 23.00 -7.26 -33.74
N ARG A 13 22.84 -5.96 -33.96
CA ARG A 13 22.31 -5.03 -32.96
C ARG A 13 20.83 -5.32 -32.78
N THR A 14 20.50 -6.09 -31.76
CA THR A 14 19.15 -6.16 -31.20
C THR A 14 18.70 -4.76 -30.77
N ALA A 15 17.50 -4.40 -31.22
CA ALA A 15 16.89 -3.10 -30.96
C ALA A 15 16.65 -2.92 -29.46
N THR A 16 17.28 -1.90 -28.89
CA THR A 16 17.08 -1.48 -27.50
C THR A 16 15.64 -1.02 -27.28
N LEU A 17 15.02 -1.60 -26.25
CA LEU A 17 13.76 -1.19 -25.64
C LEU A 17 13.71 0.34 -25.47
N ARG A 18 12.63 0.95 -25.95
CA ARG A 18 12.37 2.38 -25.81
C ARG A 18 12.03 2.69 -24.35
N ASP A 19 12.89 3.51 -23.72
CA ASP A 19 12.61 4.18 -22.45
C ASP A 19 11.36 5.06 -22.59
N PHE A 20 10.25 4.65 -21.97
CA PHE A 20 9.07 5.48 -21.82
C PHE A 20 9.29 6.50 -20.70
N ARG A 21 9.43 7.78 -21.07
CA ARG A 21 9.37 8.93 -20.14
C ARG A 21 7.92 9.35 -19.97
N VAL A 22 7.48 9.52 -18.73
CA VAL A 22 6.18 10.10 -18.36
C VAL A 22 6.24 11.62 -18.57
N PRO A 23 5.25 12.28 -19.22
CA PRO A 23 5.23 13.73 -19.39
C PRO A 23 4.94 14.47 -18.06
N ALA A 24 5.63 15.59 -17.83
CA ALA A 24 5.42 16.45 -16.68
C ALA A 24 4.31 17.50 -16.96
N TYR A 25 3.31 17.59 -16.09
CA TYR A 25 2.31 18.65 -16.12
C TYR A 25 2.85 19.92 -15.42
N VAL A 26 2.73 21.06 -16.09
CA VAL A 26 3.24 22.37 -15.66
C VAL A 26 2.20 23.11 -14.82
N HIS A 27 2.55 23.53 -13.60
CA HIS A 27 1.84 24.59 -12.89
C HIS A 27 2.81 25.69 -12.43
N GLU A 28 2.58 26.90 -12.95
CA GLU A 28 3.22 28.14 -12.52
C GLU A 28 2.71 28.57 -11.14
N ALA A 29 3.63 29.00 -10.26
CA ALA A 29 3.30 29.72 -9.03
C ALA A 29 4.20 30.95 -8.89
N GLY A 30 3.57 32.13 -8.74
CA GLY A 30 4.23 33.41 -8.47
C GLY A 30 4.61 33.62 -6.98
N PRO A 31 5.40 34.66 -6.66
CA PRO A 31 6.28 34.63 -5.50
C PRO A 31 5.76 35.45 -4.31
N HIS A 32 5.97 34.96 -3.07
CA HIS A 32 6.07 35.82 -1.89
C HIS A 32 7.24 35.41 -0.98
N MET A 33 7.89 36.44 -0.44
CA MET A 33 9.21 36.44 0.18
C MET A 33 9.16 36.31 1.71
N HIS A 34 10.25 35.74 2.26
CA HIS A 34 11.01 36.04 3.51
C HIS A 34 10.24 36.34 4.80
N SER A 35 10.68 36.03 6.03
CA SER A 35 11.79 35.32 6.68
C SER A 35 11.77 35.87 8.11
N ALA A 36 11.83 35.03 9.15
CA ALA A 36 12.41 35.44 10.44
C ALA A 36 12.78 34.21 11.29
N HIS A 37 14.01 34.20 11.78
CA HIS A 37 14.64 33.19 12.63
C HIS A 37 14.30 33.35 14.13
N PRO A 38 14.54 32.32 14.96
CA PRO A 38 14.01 32.17 16.31
C PRO A 38 14.94 32.74 17.40
N GLY A 39 14.36 33.16 18.53
CA GLY A 39 15.11 33.61 19.70
C GLY A 39 14.38 33.35 21.02
N GLU A 40 15.14 32.77 21.94
CA GLU A 40 15.00 32.73 23.41
C GLU A 40 14.06 31.72 24.08
N VAL A 41 14.74 30.81 24.79
CA VAL A 41 14.25 29.90 25.83
C VAL A 41 14.17 30.67 27.16
N ALA A 42 13.04 30.58 27.85
CA ALA A 42 12.86 31.01 29.24
C ALA A 42 12.02 29.97 30.04
N PRO A 43 12.21 29.87 31.36
CA PRO A 43 12.07 28.61 32.12
C PRO A 43 10.66 28.31 32.66
N THR A 44 10.46 27.05 33.07
CA THR A 44 9.25 26.47 33.68
C THR A 44 8.86 27.11 35.01
N PRO A 45 7.58 27.38 35.30
CA PRO A 45 7.12 27.77 36.63
C PRO A 45 6.82 26.54 37.51
N GLU A 46 7.30 26.59 38.76
CA GLU A 46 6.87 25.71 39.86
C GLU A 46 5.39 25.97 40.21
N GLU A 47 4.60 24.91 40.35
CA GLU A 47 3.20 25.00 40.81
C GLU A 47 3.15 25.24 42.32
N THR A 48 2.92 26.48 42.73
CA THR A 48 2.48 26.83 44.08
C THR A 48 0.97 26.64 44.23
N TYR A 49 0.57 25.69 45.09
CA TYR A 49 -0.83 25.53 45.51
C TYR A 49 -1.19 26.58 46.60
N PRO A 50 -2.39 27.16 46.58
CA PRO A 50 -2.82 28.16 47.57
C PRO A 50 -3.02 27.56 48.98
N GLU A 51 -2.71 28.36 50.01
CA GLU A 51 -2.96 28.00 51.42
C GLU A 51 -4.44 27.67 51.65
N GLY A 52 -4.70 26.46 52.18
CA GLY A 52 -6.04 25.93 52.41
C GLY A 52 -6.40 24.69 51.59
N TYR A 53 -5.52 24.21 50.71
CA TYR A 53 -5.70 22.94 50.01
C TYR A 53 -5.26 21.74 50.87
N THR A 54 -6.24 21.01 51.40
CA THR A 54 -6.04 19.66 51.99
C THR A 54 -6.48 18.60 50.97
N PRO A 55 -5.60 17.67 50.56
CA PRO A 55 -6.00 16.48 49.80
C PRO A 55 -7.02 15.67 50.61
N THR A 56 -8.24 15.53 50.09
CA THR A 56 -9.32 14.81 50.77
C THR A 56 -9.01 13.32 50.85
N GLN A 57 -8.88 12.83 52.08
CA GLN A 57 -8.91 11.41 52.41
C GLN A 57 -10.35 10.87 52.26
N ARG A 58 -10.44 9.58 51.88
CA ARG A 58 -11.60 8.83 51.38
C ARG A 58 -12.81 8.75 52.33
N ASP A 59 -14.00 8.95 51.79
CA ASP A 59 -15.26 8.35 52.28
C ASP A 59 -16.01 7.70 51.11
N LEU A 60 -15.76 6.41 50.88
CA LEU A 60 -16.61 5.57 50.03
C LEU A 60 -17.33 4.57 50.94
N PRO A 61 -18.66 4.44 50.87
CA PRO A 61 -19.38 3.49 51.70
C PRO A 61 -19.00 2.06 51.31
N VAL A 62 -18.68 1.24 52.31
CA VAL A 62 -18.48 -0.22 52.15
C VAL A 62 -19.84 -0.85 51.88
N VAL A 63 -20.09 -1.25 50.64
CA VAL A 63 -21.25 -2.06 50.28
C VAL A 63 -21.01 -3.48 50.80
N ASN A 64 -21.77 -3.90 51.81
CA ASN A 64 -21.79 -5.29 52.25
C ASN A 64 -22.53 -6.15 51.22
N ARG A 65 -21.98 -7.32 50.93
CA ARG A 65 -22.41 -8.27 49.87
C ARG A 65 -23.81 -8.92 50.11
N GLY A 66 -24.62 -8.39 51.02
CA GLY A 66 -25.93 -8.91 51.40
C GLY A 66 -27.13 -8.09 50.93
N ASP A 67 -26.93 -6.85 50.46
CA ASP A 67 -28.03 -5.89 50.22
C ASP A 67 -28.38 -5.68 48.74
N THR A 68 -27.88 -6.52 47.82
CA THR A 68 -28.29 -6.48 46.42
C THR A 68 -29.61 -7.21 46.21
N VAL A 69 -30.66 -6.48 45.83
CA VAL A 69 -31.93 -7.02 45.32
C VAL A 69 -31.63 -7.87 44.09
N GLN A 70 -31.90 -9.18 44.19
CA GLN A 70 -31.82 -10.11 43.07
C GLN A 70 -33.04 -9.91 42.17
N VAL A 71 -32.85 -9.19 41.06
CA VAL A 71 -33.83 -9.17 39.96
C VAL A 71 -33.52 -10.36 39.07
N THR A 72 -34.38 -11.38 39.10
CA THR A 72 -34.37 -12.46 38.11
C THR A 72 -34.85 -11.90 36.79
N VAL A 73 -33.91 -11.72 35.86
CA VAL A 73 -34.20 -11.44 34.46
C VAL A 73 -34.24 -12.79 33.76
N ASP A 74 -35.43 -13.20 33.29
CA ASP A 74 -35.52 -14.34 32.37
C ASP A 74 -34.74 -13.98 31.10
N PRO A 75 -33.73 -14.76 30.68
CA PRO A 75 -33.09 -14.52 29.41
C PRO A 75 -34.07 -15.01 28.35
N GLU A 76 -34.86 -14.10 27.79
CA GLU A 76 -35.42 -14.34 26.47
C GLU A 76 -34.21 -14.46 25.53
N THR A 77 -34.02 -15.68 25.04
CA THR A 77 -32.88 -16.11 24.23
C THR A 77 -32.89 -15.36 22.91
N ALA A 78 -32.40 -14.12 22.90
CA ALA A 78 -31.93 -13.50 21.69
C ALA A 78 -30.77 -14.38 21.22
N ALA A 79 -31.01 -15.15 20.16
CA ALA A 79 -29.99 -15.98 19.55
C ALA A 79 -28.78 -15.08 19.25
N ALA A 80 -27.70 -15.26 20.00
CA ALA A 80 -26.41 -14.73 19.61
C ALA A 80 -26.16 -15.19 18.16
N PRO A 81 -25.67 -14.30 17.27
CA PRO A 81 -25.31 -14.72 15.92
C PRO A 81 -24.38 -15.92 16.07
N GLN A 82 -24.80 -17.05 15.51
CA GLN A 82 -24.01 -18.26 15.54
C GLN A 82 -22.65 -17.90 14.94
N ALA A 83 -21.59 -18.03 15.74
CA ALA A 83 -20.23 -17.88 15.24
C ALA A 83 -20.07 -18.84 14.07
N SER A 84 -19.97 -18.29 12.85
CA SER A 84 -19.69 -19.07 11.65
C SER A 84 -18.39 -19.81 11.90
N THR A 85 -18.41 -21.14 11.82
CA THR A 85 -17.25 -22.00 12.11
C THR A 85 -16.16 -21.96 11.03
N GLY A 86 -16.23 -20.99 10.11
CA GLY A 86 -15.24 -20.74 9.06
C GLY A 86 -14.72 -19.31 9.13
N GLN A 87 -13.50 -19.10 8.63
CA GLN A 87 -12.97 -17.74 8.41
C GLN A 87 -13.92 -16.99 7.48
N GLY A 88 -14.18 -15.71 7.74
CA GLY A 88 -15.03 -14.90 6.86
C GLY A 88 -14.42 -14.72 5.47
N PRO A 89 -15.21 -14.21 4.51
CA PRO A 89 -14.78 -14.04 3.11
C PRO A 89 -13.53 -13.15 3.01
N LEU A 90 -12.62 -13.51 2.10
CA LEU A 90 -11.41 -12.76 1.80
C LEU A 90 -11.65 -11.79 0.65
N TYR A 91 -11.32 -10.52 0.85
CA TYR A 91 -11.35 -9.48 -0.17
C TYR A 91 -9.97 -8.87 -0.34
N VAL A 92 -9.68 -8.42 -1.55
CA VAL A 92 -8.47 -7.69 -1.90
C VAL A 92 -8.81 -6.40 -2.60
N VAL A 93 -8.03 -5.36 -2.32
CA VAL A 93 -8.11 -4.03 -2.91
C VAL A 93 -6.84 -3.77 -3.71
N GLY A 94 -7.00 -3.36 -4.96
CA GLY A 94 -5.89 -2.86 -5.78
C GLY A 94 -5.43 -1.47 -5.37
N ASP A 95 -4.61 -0.87 -6.22
CA ASP A 95 -3.95 0.41 -5.98
C ASP A 95 -4.96 1.56 -5.88
N VAL A 96 -4.81 2.38 -4.83
CA VAL A 96 -5.81 3.41 -4.46
C VAL A 96 -5.37 4.79 -4.88
N HIS A 97 -4.08 5.14 -4.72
CA HIS A 97 -3.51 6.42 -5.13
C HIS A 97 -4.32 7.65 -4.69
N GLY A 98 -4.70 7.74 -3.42
CA GLY A 98 -5.38 8.91 -2.84
C GLY A 98 -6.80 9.15 -3.34
N TYR A 99 -7.38 8.25 -4.12
CA TYR A 99 -8.77 8.30 -4.59
C TYR A 99 -9.73 7.78 -3.51
N LEU A 100 -9.81 8.50 -2.39
CA LEU A 100 -10.57 8.13 -1.19
C LEU A 100 -12.07 7.90 -1.48
N ASP A 101 -12.70 8.79 -2.25
CA ASP A 101 -14.13 8.67 -2.57
C ASP A 101 -14.43 7.41 -3.39
N GLN A 102 -13.55 7.08 -4.34
CA GLN A 102 -13.63 5.86 -5.15
C GLN A 102 -13.44 4.62 -4.27
N LEU A 103 -12.49 4.66 -3.33
CA LEU A 103 -12.27 3.57 -2.39
C LEU A 103 -13.51 3.34 -1.50
N MET A 104 -14.05 4.40 -0.90
CA MET A 104 -15.25 4.30 -0.07
C MET A 104 -16.42 3.72 -0.87
N SER A 105 -16.64 4.21 -2.09
CA SER A 105 -17.69 3.73 -2.97
C SER A 105 -17.52 2.24 -3.30
N ALA A 106 -16.31 1.82 -3.69
CA ALA A 106 -16.03 0.42 -4.05
C ALA A 106 -16.18 -0.53 -2.85
N LEU A 107 -15.77 -0.11 -1.64
CA LEU A 107 -15.96 -0.91 -0.42
C LEU A 107 -17.45 -1.00 -0.03
N GLN A 108 -18.22 0.09 -0.17
CA GLN A 108 -19.67 0.10 0.05
C GLN A 108 -20.41 -0.80 -0.95
N GLU A 109 -20.04 -0.77 -2.23
CA GLU A 109 -20.59 -1.65 -3.27
C GLU A 109 -20.42 -3.14 -2.94
N LYS A 110 -19.34 -3.50 -2.24
CA LYS A 110 -19.09 -4.87 -1.76
C LYS A 110 -19.70 -5.18 -0.40
N GLY A 111 -20.43 -4.23 0.20
CA GLY A 111 -21.03 -4.38 1.52
C GLY A 111 -20.00 -4.44 2.65
N LEU A 112 -18.78 -3.95 2.41
CA LEU A 112 -17.73 -3.92 3.42
C LEU A 112 -17.91 -2.74 4.39
N LEU A 113 -18.44 -1.63 3.87
CA LEU A 113 -18.78 -0.43 4.63
C LEU A 113 -20.27 -0.14 4.60
N ASP A 114 -20.78 0.42 5.69
CA ASP A 114 -22.12 0.99 5.76
C ASP A 114 -22.19 2.38 5.09
N ALA A 115 -23.39 2.97 5.07
CA ALA A 115 -23.62 4.30 4.50
C ALA A 115 -22.87 5.43 5.25
N ALA A 116 -22.43 5.19 6.48
CA ALA A 116 -21.62 6.13 7.26
C ALA A 116 -20.11 5.88 7.10
N GLY A 117 -19.70 4.87 6.34
CA GLY A 117 -18.30 4.53 6.09
C GLY A 117 -17.65 3.70 7.21
N ASN A 118 -18.45 3.04 8.06
CA ASN A 118 -17.95 2.14 9.10
C ASN A 118 -17.95 0.69 8.61
N TRP A 119 -17.03 -0.12 9.11
CA TRP A 119 -17.00 -1.55 8.85
C TRP A 119 -18.33 -2.22 9.25
N CYS A 120 -18.96 -2.92 8.31
CA CYS A 120 -20.19 -3.68 8.54
C CYS A 120 -20.11 -5.15 8.07
N ALA A 121 -18.91 -5.63 7.72
CA ALA A 121 -18.70 -6.92 7.08
C ALA A 121 -18.46 -8.10 8.05
N GLY A 122 -18.70 -7.91 9.35
CA GLY A 122 -18.49 -8.94 10.36
C GLY A 122 -17.07 -9.52 10.33
N THR A 123 -16.98 -10.85 10.12
CA THR A 123 -15.72 -11.61 10.12
C THR A 123 -14.95 -11.57 8.79
N ALA A 124 -15.36 -10.73 7.83
CA ALA A 124 -14.65 -10.58 6.56
C ALA A 124 -13.19 -10.16 6.78
N ARG A 125 -12.35 -10.51 5.80
CA ARG A 125 -10.92 -10.30 5.80
C ARG A 125 -10.58 -9.45 4.59
N LEU A 126 -9.93 -8.32 4.79
CA LEU A 126 -9.61 -7.37 3.74
C LEU A 126 -8.09 -7.16 3.66
N TRP A 127 -7.55 -7.19 2.45
CA TRP A 127 -6.15 -6.89 2.17
C TRP A 127 -6.03 -5.79 1.12
N PHE A 128 -5.18 -4.80 1.39
CA PHE A 128 -4.76 -3.80 0.41
C PHE A 128 -3.38 -4.16 -0.14
N LEU A 129 -3.18 -4.04 -1.45
CA LEU A 129 -1.94 -4.45 -2.13
C LEU A 129 -0.87 -3.35 -2.20
N GLY A 130 -1.03 -2.27 -1.44
CA GLY A 130 -0.12 -1.11 -1.40
C GLY A 130 -0.62 0.07 -2.23
N ASP A 131 0.22 1.09 -2.36
CA ASP A 131 -0.02 2.29 -3.16
C ASP A 131 -1.28 3.07 -2.75
N PHE A 132 -1.26 3.54 -1.49
CA PHE A 132 -2.32 4.34 -0.90
C PHE A 132 -2.28 5.80 -1.33
N THR A 133 -1.08 6.33 -1.57
CA THR A 133 -0.84 7.78 -1.75
C THR A 133 -0.41 8.15 -3.15
N ASP A 134 -0.25 9.46 -3.35
CA ASP A 134 0.16 10.12 -4.59
C ASP A 134 -0.89 10.05 -5.71
N ARG A 135 -0.77 10.97 -6.67
CA ARG A 135 -1.64 11.19 -7.84
C ARG A 135 -3.04 11.70 -7.48
N GLY A 136 -3.84 10.95 -6.73
CA GLY A 136 -5.18 11.38 -6.30
C GLY A 136 -5.15 12.47 -5.22
N PRO A 137 -6.31 12.99 -4.83
CA PRO A 137 -6.42 14.21 -4.03
C PRO A 137 -6.19 14.04 -2.51
N ASP A 138 -6.33 12.82 -1.96
CA ASP A 138 -6.32 12.61 -0.50
C ASP A 138 -5.66 11.29 -0.08
N GLY A 139 -4.33 11.20 -0.23
CA GLY A 139 -3.57 10.01 0.18
C GLY A 139 -3.57 9.79 1.70
N ILE A 140 -3.46 10.86 2.50
CA ILE A 140 -3.49 10.72 3.97
C ILE A 140 -4.86 10.26 4.46
N GLY A 141 -5.95 10.72 3.85
CA GLY A 141 -7.30 10.25 4.16
C GLY A 141 -7.49 8.76 3.86
N VAL A 142 -6.84 8.23 2.82
CA VAL A 142 -6.80 6.77 2.56
C VAL A 142 -6.08 6.04 3.68
N ILE A 143 -4.90 6.51 4.11
CA ILE A 143 -4.16 5.89 5.22
C ILE A 143 -5.01 5.91 6.51
N ASP A 144 -5.61 7.06 6.85
CA ASP A 144 -6.49 7.21 8.01
C ASP A 144 -7.66 6.22 7.96
N LEU A 145 -8.28 6.06 6.79
CA LEU A 145 -9.35 5.09 6.57
C LEU A 145 -8.85 3.66 6.82
N VAL A 146 -7.75 3.24 6.20
CA VAL A 146 -7.22 1.87 6.34
C VAL A 146 -6.87 1.56 7.80
N MET A 147 -6.20 2.49 8.50
CA MET A 147 -5.87 2.35 9.92
C MET A 147 -7.13 2.18 10.78
N ARG A 148 -8.19 2.95 10.51
CA ARG A 148 -9.47 2.82 11.20
C ARG A 148 -10.14 1.48 10.90
N LEU A 149 -10.20 1.07 9.63
CA LEU A 149 -10.80 -0.20 9.22
C LEU A 149 -10.07 -1.41 9.83
N SER A 150 -8.74 -1.34 9.98
CA SER A 150 -7.98 -2.38 10.72
C SER A 150 -8.51 -2.58 12.13
N ALA A 151 -8.81 -1.49 12.87
CA ALA A 151 -9.34 -1.57 14.22
C ALA A 151 -10.81 -2.04 14.25
N GLU A 152 -11.65 -1.51 13.37
CA GLU A 152 -13.08 -1.85 13.30
C GLU A 152 -13.29 -3.32 12.89
N ALA A 153 -12.58 -3.80 11.86
CA ALA A 153 -12.66 -5.17 11.40
C ALA A 153 -12.22 -6.16 12.49
N ALA A 154 -11.13 -5.85 13.19
CA ALA A 154 -10.66 -6.67 14.32
C ALA A 154 -11.69 -6.75 15.45
N ALA A 155 -12.36 -5.64 15.77
CA ALA A 155 -13.43 -5.61 16.78
C ALA A 155 -14.66 -6.45 16.37
N ALA A 156 -14.92 -6.58 15.06
CA ALA A 156 -15.99 -7.40 14.50
C ALA A 156 -15.62 -8.88 14.30
N GLY A 157 -14.38 -9.29 14.63
CA GLY A 157 -13.88 -10.65 14.46
C GLY A 157 -13.33 -10.96 13.05
N GLY A 158 -13.18 -9.96 12.21
CA GLY A 158 -12.47 -10.00 10.93
C GLY A 158 -11.07 -9.40 11.03
N TYR A 159 -10.51 -8.97 9.90
CA TYR A 159 -9.34 -8.09 9.89
C TYR A 159 -9.28 -7.27 8.60
N CYS A 160 -8.58 -6.14 8.67
CA CYS A 160 -8.18 -5.34 7.52
C CYS A 160 -6.67 -5.09 7.63
N LYS A 161 -5.92 -5.50 6.61
CA LYS A 161 -4.45 -5.45 6.57
C LYS A 161 -3.98 -4.88 5.23
N ALA A 162 -2.71 -4.52 5.15
CA ALA A 162 -2.13 -3.80 4.03
C ALA A 162 -0.70 -4.28 3.77
N LEU A 163 -0.33 -4.34 2.50
CA LEU A 163 1.04 -4.53 2.05
C LEU A 163 1.75 -3.19 1.83
N MET A 164 3.08 -3.23 1.88
CA MET A 164 3.96 -2.15 1.49
C MET A 164 3.96 -2.00 -0.03
N GLY A 165 3.59 -0.82 -0.54
CA GLY A 165 3.78 -0.43 -1.93
C GLY A 165 5.05 0.39 -2.16
N ASN A 166 5.37 0.68 -3.42
CA ASN A 166 6.49 1.56 -3.72
C ASN A 166 6.18 3.03 -3.36
N HIS A 167 4.92 3.44 -3.37
CA HIS A 167 4.55 4.81 -3.01
C HIS A 167 4.65 5.06 -1.49
N GLU A 168 4.41 4.06 -0.65
CA GLU A 168 4.68 4.16 0.80
C GLU A 168 6.18 4.34 1.07
N LEU A 169 7.03 3.56 0.39
CA LEU A 169 8.49 3.70 0.46
C LEU A 169 8.96 5.09 0.00
N LEU A 170 8.36 5.59 -1.09
CA LEU A 170 8.69 6.88 -1.67
C LEU A 170 8.29 8.04 -0.73
N LEU A 171 7.10 7.98 -0.13
CA LEU A 171 6.62 8.98 0.83
C LEU A 171 7.43 8.95 2.14
N LEU A 172 7.72 7.75 2.67
CA LEU A 172 8.62 7.57 3.81
C LEU A 172 9.99 8.19 3.54
N GLY A 173 10.57 7.89 2.38
CA GLY A 173 11.87 8.42 1.98
C GLY A 173 11.85 9.93 1.77
N ALA A 174 10.80 10.49 1.16
CA ALA A 174 10.67 11.94 0.98
C ALA A 174 10.61 12.66 2.33
N LYS A 175 9.86 12.13 3.31
CA LYS A 175 9.78 12.69 4.66
C LYS A 175 11.10 12.60 5.43
N ARG A 176 11.83 11.48 5.30
CA ARG A 176 13.04 11.19 6.11
C ARG A 176 14.32 11.76 5.50
N PHE A 177 14.44 11.71 4.18
CA PHE A 177 15.67 12.02 3.47
C PHE A 177 15.57 13.28 2.62
N GLY A 178 14.36 13.70 2.22
CA GLY A 178 14.14 14.92 1.44
C GLY A 178 15.04 15.00 0.20
N ASP A 179 15.88 16.04 0.14
CA ASP A 179 16.83 16.29 -0.94
C ASP A 179 18.19 15.60 -0.76
N THR A 180 18.31 14.64 0.15
CA THR A 180 19.54 13.85 0.31
C THR A 180 19.84 13.12 -1.01
N PRO A 181 21.03 13.33 -1.59
CA PRO A 181 21.46 12.61 -2.79
C PRO A 181 21.53 11.11 -2.56
N VAL A 182 20.97 10.35 -3.50
CA VAL A 182 21.11 8.89 -3.59
C VAL A 182 21.67 8.49 -4.94
N ASN A 183 22.43 7.40 -4.98
CA ASN A 183 22.99 6.91 -6.23
C ASN A 183 21.92 6.16 -7.04
N SER A 184 21.60 6.65 -8.24
CA SER A 184 20.71 5.96 -9.16
C SER A 184 21.46 5.53 -10.42
N GLY A 185 20.96 4.49 -11.11
CA GLY A 185 21.55 4.04 -12.37
C GLY A 185 21.60 5.11 -13.47
N ALA A 186 20.85 6.21 -13.33
CA ALA A 186 20.85 7.35 -14.24
C ALA A 186 21.59 8.59 -13.71
N GLY A 187 22.32 8.47 -12.58
CA GLY A 187 23.01 9.56 -11.90
C GLY A 187 22.45 9.83 -10.50
N THR A 188 22.66 11.03 -9.96
CA THR A 188 22.16 11.40 -8.63
C THR A 188 20.66 11.67 -8.67
N ALA A 189 19.91 11.10 -7.73
CA ALA A 189 18.48 11.38 -7.51
C ALA A 189 18.22 11.80 -6.05
N THR A 190 17.00 12.25 -5.74
CA THR A 190 16.53 12.48 -4.36
C THR A 190 15.10 11.95 -4.21
N PHE A 191 14.73 11.56 -2.99
CA PHE A 191 13.36 11.10 -2.70
C PHE A 191 12.35 12.22 -2.90
N GLN A 192 12.65 13.46 -2.49
CA GLN A 192 11.75 14.59 -2.68
C GLN A 192 11.41 14.81 -4.15
N ALA A 193 12.42 14.81 -5.03
CA ALA A 193 12.21 14.99 -6.46
C ALA A 193 11.44 13.80 -7.07
N ALA A 194 11.80 12.57 -6.70
CA ALA A 194 11.13 11.37 -7.20
C ALA A 194 9.67 11.31 -6.74
N TRP A 195 9.38 11.67 -5.50
CA TRP A 195 8.03 11.75 -4.95
C TRP A 195 7.16 12.75 -5.73
N LEU A 196 7.64 13.97 -5.94
CA LEU A 196 6.94 14.98 -6.74
C LEU A 196 6.69 14.51 -8.18
N LEU A 197 7.68 13.86 -8.81
CA LEU A 197 7.56 13.33 -10.18
C LEU A 197 6.53 12.19 -10.29
N ASN A 198 6.30 11.44 -9.22
CA ASN A 198 5.35 10.33 -9.19
C ASN A 198 3.97 10.73 -8.66
N GLY A 199 3.67 12.04 -8.63
CA GLY A 199 2.36 12.57 -8.25
C GLY A 199 2.22 12.93 -6.78
N GLY A 200 3.34 13.12 -6.07
CA GLY A 200 3.33 13.52 -4.67
C GLY A 200 2.50 14.77 -4.39
N GLN A 201 1.56 14.67 -3.46
CA GLN A 201 0.67 15.76 -3.08
C GLN A 201 1.23 16.53 -1.87
N LYS A 202 1.41 17.85 -2.02
CA LYS A 202 1.91 18.70 -0.93
C LYS A 202 1.00 18.67 0.31
N THR A 203 -0.31 18.64 0.09
CA THR A 203 -1.31 18.53 1.16
C THR A 203 -1.16 17.24 1.97
N ASP A 204 -0.76 16.14 1.33
CA ASP A 204 -0.48 14.90 2.03
C ASP A 204 0.78 15.03 2.90
N MET A 205 1.87 15.60 2.36
CA MET A 205 3.10 15.83 3.12
C MET A 205 2.88 16.76 4.34
N ASP A 206 2.04 17.79 4.19
CA ASP A 206 1.69 18.73 5.26
C ASP A 206 0.87 18.03 6.38
N ARG A 207 0.00 17.09 6.01
CA ARG A 207 -0.81 16.32 6.96
C ARG A 207 -0.08 15.11 7.55
N LEU A 208 1.00 14.65 6.94
CA LEU A 208 1.73 13.45 7.34
C LEU A 208 2.34 13.57 8.74
N GLN A 209 1.86 12.73 9.67
CA GLN A 209 2.28 12.66 11.07
C GLN A 209 3.09 11.39 11.38
N ASP A 210 3.75 11.37 12.54
CA ASP A 210 4.58 10.25 12.99
C ASP A 210 3.83 8.92 13.08
N HIS A 211 2.55 8.92 13.44
CA HIS A 211 1.78 7.67 13.52
C HIS A 211 1.51 7.07 12.13
N HIS A 212 1.34 7.88 11.08
CA HIS A 212 1.28 7.39 9.70
C HIS A 212 2.63 6.77 9.30
N LEU A 213 3.74 7.42 9.62
CA LEU A 213 5.08 6.92 9.32
C LEU A 213 5.37 5.59 10.02
N GLN A 214 5.00 5.50 11.29
CA GLN A 214 5.16 4.27 12.09
C GLN A 214 4.28 3.14 11.57
N TRP A 215 3.06 3.44 11.15
CA TRP A 215 2.16 2.47 10.54
C TRP A 215 2.71 1.96 9.21
N MET A 216 3.05 2.85 8.26
CA MET A 216 3.62 2.47 6.96
C MET A 216 4.91 1.67 7.11
N SER A 217 5.81 2.08 8.01
CA SER A 217 7.09 1.38 8.24
C SER A 217 6.94 -0.03 8.79
N ARG A 218 5.72 -0.44 9.16
CA ARG A 218 5.41 -1.76 9.70
C ARG A 218 4.62 -2.65 8.75
N LEU A 219 4.23 -2.16 7.57
CA LEU A 219 3.52 -2.96 6.59
C LEU A 219 4.40 -4.14 6.13
N ASP A 220 3.76 -5.26 5.89
CA ASP A 220 4.40 -6.46 5.36
C ASP A 220 4.61 -6.28 3.85
N ALA A 221 5.68 -6.85 3.31
CA ALA A 221 6.00 -6.79 1.89
C ALA A 221 5.31 -7.89 1.07
N ILE A 222 5.09 -9.05 1.70
CA ILE A 222 4.54 -10.26 1.10
C ILE A 222 3.78 -11.06 2.15
N GLU A 223 2.67 -11.68 1.77
CA GLU A 223 1.87 -12.53 2.65
C GLU A 223 1.20 -13.66 1.87
N GLU A 224 0.97 -14.82 2.51
CA GLU A 224 0.18 -15.93 1.95
C GLU A 224 -1.12 -16.07 2.72
N VAL A 225 -2.24 -16.05 2.00
CA VAL A 225 -3.59 -16.08 2.59
C VAL A 225 -4.50 -16.93 1.72
N ASP A 226 -5.08 -17.98 2.29
CA ASP A 226 -6.04 -18.86 1.63
C ASP A 226 -5.56 -19.39 0.26
N GLY A 227 -4.29 -19.77 0.17
CA GLY A 227 -3.67 -20.24 -1.07
C GLY A 227 -3.33 -19.13 -2.07
N HIS A 228 -3.37 -17.87 -1.66
CA HIS A 228 -2.99 -16.73 -2.51
C HIS A 228 -1.77 -16.04 -1.92
N LEU A 229 -0.70 -15.94 -2.71
CA LEU A 229 0.47 -15.14 -2.38
C LEU A 229 0.20 -13.70 -2.80
N LEU A 230 0.06 -12.81 -1.82
CA LEU A 230 -0.20 -11.39 -2.01
C LEU A 230 1.14 -10.65 -2.07
N VAL A 231 1.36 -9.90 -3.15
CA VAL A 231 2.54 -9.05 -3.34
C VAL A 231 2.10 -7.71 -3.92
N HIS A 232 2.93 -6.69 -3.77
CA HIS A 232 2.62 -5.39 -4.37
C HIS A 232 2.79 -5.40 -5.89
N SER A 233 3.93 -5.87 -6.41
CA SER A 233 4.25 -5.80 -7.84
C SER A 233 4.59 -7.14 -8.47
N ASP A 234 4.42 -7.25 -9.79
CA ASP A 234 4.69 -8.47 -10.57
C ASP A 234 6.19 -8.62 -10.90
N THR A 235 6.98 -8.82 -9.84
CA THR A 235 8.43 -9.00 -9.90
C THR A 235 8.92 -10.20 -9.08
N THR A 236 10.02 -10.81 -9.50
CA THR A 236 10.73 -11.84 -8.73
C THR A 236 11.70 -11.25 -7.70
N ALA A 237 11.83 -9.92 -7.60
CA ALA A 237 12.78 -9.25 -6.71
C ALA A 237 12.56 -9.57 -5.22
N TYR A 238 11.38 -10.07 -4.83
CA TYR A 238 11.11 -10.58 -3.48
C TYR A 238 12.11 -11.69 -3.07
N LEU A 239 12.57 -12.51 -4.02
CA LEU A 239 13.56 -13.57 -3.81
C LEU A 239 14.93 -13.06 -3.32
N ASP A 240 15.23 -11.78 -3.55
CA ASP A 240 16.48 -11.16 -3.09
C ASP A 240 16.49 -10.89 -1.58
N TYR A 241 15.32 -10.88 -0.93
CA TYR A 241 15.15 -10.44 0.46
C TYR A 241 14.98 -11.58 1.46
N GLY A 242 14.80 -12.82 1.01
CA GLY A 242 14.63 -13.94 1.93
C GLY A 242 14.14 -15.21 1.25
N ARG A 243 14.31 -16.34 1.93
CA ARG A 243 13.86 -17.67 1.48
C ARG A 243 12.54 -18.11 2.11
N SER A 244 11.96 -17.26 2.94
CA SER A 244 10.62 -17.41 3.51
C SER A 244 9.93 -16.04 3.58
N ILE A 245 8.60 -16.04 3.74
CA ILE A 245 7.80 -14.81 3.89
C ILE A 245 8.30 -13.98 5.09
N GLU A 246 8.58 -14.63 6.22
CA GLU A 246 9.11 -13.98 7.43
C GLU A 246 10.46 -13.30 7.15
N GLU A 247 11.41 -14.00 6.52
CA GLU A 247 12.72 -13.44 6.17
C GLU A 247 12.60 -12.22 5.23
N VAL A 248 11.67 -12.24 4.26
CA VAL A 248 11.43 -11.11 3.35
C VAL A 248 10.89 -9.91 4.13
N ASN A 249 9.85 -10.12 4.95
CA ASN A 249 9.22 -9.05 5.73
C ASN A 249 10.18 -8.44 6.75
N ASP A 250 10.99 -9.26 7.42
CA ASP A 250 12.01 -8.81 8.36
C ASP A 250 13.10 -8.00 7.65
N THR A 251 13.64 -8.51 6.53
CA THR A 251 14.68 -7.80 5.77
C THR A 251 14.19 -6.43 5.27
N VAL A 252 12.96 -6.35 4.76
CA VAL A 252 12.35 -5.10 4.32
C VAL A 252 12.17 -4.13 5.50
N ARG A 253 11.65 -4.62 6.64
CA ARG A 253 11.44 -3.81 7.85
C ARG A 253 12.76 -3.31 8.44
N GLU A 254 13.78 -4.15 8.48
CA GLU A 254 15.12 -3.80 8.94
C GLU A 254 15.75 -2.74 8.03
N THR A 255 15.61 -2.87 6.71
CA THR A 255 16.09 -1.87 5.73
C THR A 255 15.47 -0.50 6.00
N ILE A 256 14.15 -0.44 6.19
CA ILE A 256 13.44 0.81 6.51
C ILE A 256 13.85 1.36 7.88
N THR A 257 14.12 0.48 8.85
CA THR A 257 14.46 0.86 10.23
C THR A 257 15.90 1.37 10.36
N ARG A 258 16.85 0.81 9.58
CA ARG A 258 18.23 1.29 9.50
C ARG A 258 18.32 2.74 9.05
N ASN A 259 17.31 3.20 8.31
CA ASN A 259 17.16 4.59 7.88
C ASN A 259 18.37 5.09 7.07
N ASP A 260 18.86 4.22 6.19
CA ASP A 260 19.89 4.54 5.19
C ASP A 260 19.23 4.90 3.86
N ALA A 261 19.60 6.03 3.28
CA ALA A 261 18.94 6.56 2.09
C ALA A 261 19.17 5.70 0.84
N ASP A 262 20.37 5.16 0.66
CA ASP A 262 20.70 4.34 -0.52
C ASP A 262 20.04 2.96 -0.42
N GLU A 263 20.01 2.35 0.78
CA GLU A 263 19.32 1.06 0.99
C GLU A 263 17.80 1.17 0.78
N VAL A 264 17.15 2.21 1.34
CA VAL A 264 15.71 2.44 1.14
C VAL A 264 15.41 2.80 -0.31
N TRP A 265 16.34 3.47 -1.00
CA TRP A 265 16.19 3.79 -2.42
C TRP A 265 16.26 2.54 -3.29
N ASP A 266 17.21 1.63 -3.04
CA ASP A 266 17.26 0.35 -3.75
C ASP A 266 15.98 -0.46 -3.51
N LEU A 267 15.49 -0.50 -2.27
CA LEU A 267 14.23 -1.14 -1.92
C LEU A 267 13.05 -0.56 -2.72
N PHE A 268 12.88 0.77 -2.72
CA PHE A 268 11.90 1.48 -3.55
C PHE A 268 12.01 1.06 -5.02
N ARG A 269 13.23 1.08 -5.58
CA ARG A 269 13.45 0.71 -6.99
C ARG A 269 13.06 -0.73 -7.29
N LYS A 270 13.35 -1.69 -6.39
CA LYS A 270 12.94 -3.08 -6.60
C LYS A 270 11.42 -3.24 -6.56
N PHE A 271 10.71 -2.51 -5.70
CA PHE A 271 9.24 -2.55 -5.65
C PHE A 271 8.60 -1.93 -6.90
N THR A 272 9.28 -0.99 -7.58
CA THR A 272 8.81 -0.46 -8.88
C THR A 272 9.00 -1.40 -10.08
N LYS A 273 9.74 -2.51 -9.93
CA LYS A 273 9.92 -3.48 -11.02
C LYS A 273 8.59 -4.13 -11.35
N ARG A 274 8.41 -4.49 -12.62
CA ARG A 274 7.16 -5.02 -13.16
C ARG A 274 7.37 -5.91 -14.38
N PHE A 275 6.28 -6.55 -14.79
CA PHE A 275 6.16 -7.36 -16.00
C PHE A 275 6.96 -8.66 -16.01
N SER A 276 7.46 -9.10 -14.85
CA SER A 276 8.15 -10.39 -14.77
C SER A 276 7.23 -11.58 -15.05
N PHE A 277 5.91 -11.39 -14.93
CA PHE A 277 4.91 -12.44 -15.17
C PHE A 277 4.24 -12.36 -16.55
N ARG A 278 4.50 -11.28 -17.33
CA ARG A 278 3.71 -10.94 -18.53
C ARG A 278 4.09 -11.76 -19.76
N ASP A 279 5.39 -11.92 -20.01
CA ASP A 279 5.91 -12.42 -21.28
C ASP A 279 6.17 -13.94 -21.28
N GLU A 280 6.80 -14.46 -22.34
CA GLU A 280 7.27 -15.85 -22.40
C GLU A 280 8.17 -16.17 -21.20
N GLY A 281 7.78 -17.15 -20.40
CA GLY A 281 8.44 -17.49 -19.13
C GLY A 281 7.82 -16.85 -17.88
N GLY A 282 6.81 -16.00 -18.03
CA GLY A 282 6.13 -15.35 -16.92
C GLY A 282 5.49 -16.33 -15.93
N ALA A 283 4.91 -17.42 -16.41
CA ALA A 283 4.40 -18.49 -15.56
C ALA A 283 5.50 -19.19 -14.74
N ASP A 284 6.73 -19.30 -15.28
CA ASP A 284 7.86 -19.87 -14.54
C ASP A 284 8.37 -18.90 -13.47
N ALA A 285 8.35 -17.59 -13.74
CA ALA A 285 8.62 -16.56 -12.74
C ALA A 285 7.60 -16.62 -11.58
N VAL A 286 6.31 -16.77 -11.89
CA VAL A 286 5.25 -16.97 -10.88
C VAL A 286 5.51 -18.25 -10.07
N ARG A 287 5.77 -19.38 -10.75
CA ARG A 287 6.08 -20.66 -10.07
C ARG A 287 7.28 -20.55 -9.14
N SER A 288 8.32 -19.81 -9.51
CA SER A 288 9.51 -19.62 -8.66
C SER A 288 9.17 -18.97 -7.31
N LEU A 289 8.24 -18.01 -7.30
CA LEU A 289 7.76 -17.37 -6.07
C LEU A 289 6.85 -18.32 -5.29
N LEU A 290 5.90 -18.99 -5.95
CA LEU A 290 4.98 -19.93 -5.30
C LEU A 290 5.70 -21.14 -4.70
N ASP A 291 6.72 -21.67 -5.38
CA ASP A 291 7.55 -22.78 -4.89
C ASP A 291 8.37 -22.37 -3.65
N THR A 292 8.73 -21.08 -3.54
CA THR A 292 9.53 -20.55 -2.43
C THR A 292 8.65 -20.16 -1.23
N TYR A 293 7.53 -19.48 -1.49
CA TYR A 293 6.73 -18.83 -0.45
C TYR A 293 5.37 -19.49 -0.19
N GLY A 294 4.96 -20.42 -1.03
CA GLY A 294 3.65 -21.09 -0.95
C GLY A 294 2.55 -20.36 -1.73
N GLY A 295 1.35 -20.92 -1.63
CA GLY A 295 0.18 -20.48 -2.41
C GLY A 295 0.01 -21.25 -3.73
N ALA A 296 -1.14 -21.04 -4.37
CA ALA A 296 -1.52 -21.59 -5.66
C ALA A 296 -1.63 -20.52 -6.75
N ARG A 297 -1.84 -19.25 -6.36
CA ARG A 297 -1.87 -18.08 -7.26
C ARG A 297 -1.23 -16.88 -6.60
N ILE A 298 -0.68 -15.98 -7.40
CA ILE A 298 -0.19 -14.66 -6.98
C ILE A 298 -1.28 -13.61 -7.25
N VAL A 299 -1.48 -12.69 -6.32
CA VAL A 299 -2.35 -11.52 -6.48
C VAL A 299 -1.51 -10.27 -6.27
N HIS A 300 -1.56 -9.33 -7.22
CA HIS A 300 -0.71 -8.14 -7.17
C HIS A 300 -1.40 -6.87 -7.68
N GLY A 301 -0.86 -5.72 -7.23
CA GLY A 301 -1.18 -4.38 -7.68
C GLY A 301 -0.11 -3.84 -8.66
N HIS A 302 0.23 -2.55 -8.56
CA HIS A 302 1.34 -1.80 -9.18
C HIS A 302 1.40 -1.72 -10.72
N SER A 303 0.99 -2.78 -11.39
CA SER A 303 1.02 -2.93 -12.84
C SER A 303 -0.39 -2.78 -13.35
N PRO A 304 -0.80 -1.55 -13.77
CA PRO A 304 -2.13 -1.29 -14.27
C PRO A 304 -2.50 -2.30 -15.35
N ILE A 305 -3.70 -2.87 -15.25
CA ILE A 305 -4.22 -3.84 -16.22
C ILE A 305 -4.13 -3.31 -17.66
N PRO A 306 -4.44 -2.03 -17.98
CA PRO A 306 -4.27 -1.55 -19.36
C PRO A 306 -2.83 -1.64 -19.87
N TYR A 307 -1.83 -1.56 -18.99
CA TYR A 307 -0.42 -1.74 -19.37
C TYR A 307 -0.10 -3.21 -19.67
N LEU A 308 -0.65 -4.13 -18.88
CA LEU A 308 -0.51 -5.58 -19.10
C LEU A 308 -1.17 -6.02 -20.41
N LEU A 309 -2.32 -5.45 -20.75
CA LEU A 309 -3.03 -5.71 -22.00
C LEU A 309 -2.36 -5.05 -23.22
N GLY A 310 -1.45 -4.09 -22.99
CA GLY A 310 -0.79 -3.34 -24.08
C GLY A 310 -1.70 -2.29 -24.72
N GLU A 311 -2.71 -1.84 -24.00
CA GLU A 311 -3.81 -1.01 -24.50
C GLU A 311 -3.64 0.49 -24.16
N VAL A 312 -2.41 0.97 -23.98
CA VAL A 312 -2.16 2.40 -23.82
C VAL A 312 -2.15 3.03 -25.20
N GLY A 313 -3.18 3.81 -25.53
CA GLY A 313 -3.29 4.50 -26.80
C GLY A 313 -2.05 5.33 -27.10
N SER A 314 -1.54 5.24 -28.33
CA SER A 314 -0.71 6.31 -28.89
C SER A 314 -1.57 7.56 -29.04
N GLU A 315 -0.99 8.75 -28.80
CA GLU A 315 -1.65 10.06 -28.93
C GLU A 315 -2.28 10.33 -30.33
N ASP A 316 -2.11 9.42 -31.29
CA ASP A 316 -2.54 9.53 -32.69
C ASP A 316 -3.84 8.77 -33.05
N ASP A 317 -4.44 8.01 -32.12
CA ASP A 317 -5.68 7.24 -32.42
C ASP A 317 -6.92 7.89 -31.78
N GLU A 318 -7.59 8.79 -32.53
CA GLU A 318 -8.86 9.43 -32.15
C GLU A 318 -10.04 8.44 -31.98
N ASP A 319 -9.87 7.15 -32.34
CA ASP A 319 -10.92 6.12 -32.34
C ASP A 319 -10.82 5.08 -31.19
N ASN A 320 -9.76 5.11 -30.37
CA ASN A 320 -9.58 4.08 -29.33
C ASN A 320 -10.25 4.51 -28.02
N ARG A 321 -11.46 3.98 -27.76
CA ARG A 321 -12.07 4.05 -26.43
C ARG A 321 -11.13 3.34 -25.45
N ASP A 322 -10.70 4.04 -24.40
CA ASP A 322 -9.92 3.44 -23.33
C ASP A 322 -10.57 2.12 -22.87
N PRO A 323 -9.77 1.05 -22.68
CA PRO A 323 -10.32 -0.24 -22.33
C PRO A 323 -11.05 -0.17 -20.99
N VAL A 324 -12.29 -0.65 -20.99
CA VAL A 324 -13.11 -0.68 -19.78
C VAL A 324 -12.68 -1.86 -18.92
N ILE A 325 -11.90 -1.58 -17.88
CA ILE A 325 -11.47 -2.59 -16.91
C ILE A 325 -12.60 -2.87 -15.92
N GLU A 326 -13.34 -3.95 -16.17
CA GLU A 326 -14.49 -4.35 -15.35
C GLU A 326 -14.12 -5.18 -14.11
N GLY A 327 -12.92 -5.77 -14.10
CA GLY A 327 -12.49 -6.67 -13.04
C GLY A 327 -11.01 -7.05 -13.11
N PRO A 328 -10.56 -7.95 -12.23
CA PRO A 328 -9.18 -8.40 -12.18
C PRO A 328 -8.75 -9.08 -13.48
N HIS A 329 -7.47 -8.98 -13.81
CA HIS A 329 -6.90 -9.65 -14.97
C HIS A 329 -6.13 -10.90 -14.57
N VAL A 330 -6.56 -12.06 -15.07
CA VAL A 330 -5.93 -13.35 -14.81
C VAL A 330 -5.00 -13.72 -15.97
N TYR A 331 -3.74 -13.99 -15.67
CA TYR A 331 -2.70 -14.26 -16.67
C TYR A 331 -1.64 -15.24 -16.15
N ALA A 332 -0.55 -15.42 -16.90
CA ALA A 332 0.54 -16.35 -16.58
C ALA A 332 0.03 -17.78 -16.31
N ASP A 333 -0.64 -18.38 -17.31
CA ASP A 333 -1.31 -19.69 -17.20
C ASP A 333 -2.37 -19.78 -16.08
N GLY A 334 -2.96 -18.64 -15.70
CA GLY A 334 -3.93 -18.57 -14.61
C GLY A 334 -3.31 -18.59 -13.21
N LEU A 335 -2.01 -18.37 -13.11
CA LEU A 335 -1.28 -18.33 -11.84
C LEU A 335 -1.18 -16.91 -11.25
N ALA A 336 -1.38 -15.85 -12.03
CA ALA A 336 -1.30 -14.47 -11.56
C ALA A 336 -2.64 -13.72 -11.77
N ILE A 337 -2.97 -12.87 -10.80
CA ILE A 337 -4.16 -12.02 -10.77
C ILE A 337 -3.71 -10.59 -10.54
N ALA A 338 -3.85 -9.73 -11.56
CA ALA A 338 -3.63 -8.30 -11.43
C ALA A 338 -4.90 -7.60 -10.93
N MET A 339 -4.73 -6.74 -9.94
CA MET A 339 -5.81 -6.00 -9.24
C MET A 339 -5.73 -4.49 -9.45
N ASP A 340 -4.66 -3.97 -10.06
CA ASP A 340 -4.58 -2.55 -10.40
C ASP A 340 -5.43 -2.25 -11.63
N GLY A 341 -6.67 -1.80 -11.41
CA GLY A 341 -7.58 -1.42 -12.50
C GLY A 341 -7.20 -0.12 -13.21
N GLY A 342 -6.12 0.56 -12.80
CA GLY A 342 -5.66 1.79 -13.42
C GLY A 342 -6.49 3.00 -13.02
N VAL A 343 -6.85 3.15 -11.75
CA VAL A 343 -7.67 4.28 -11.24
C VAL A 343 -7.07 5.65 -11.61
N THR A 344 -5.75 5.71 -11.76
CA THR A 344 -5.00 6.91 -12.17
C THR A 344 -5.12 7.21 -13.67
N MET A 345 -5.69 6.30 -14.46
CA MET A 345 -5.85 6.34 -15.91
C MET A 345 -7.33 6.27 -16.30
N ALA A 346 -8.22 6.81 -15.48
CA ALA A 346 -9.68 6.70 -15.62
C ALA A 346 -10.23 5.25 -15.57
N GLY A 347 -9.41 4.29 -15.14
CA GLY A 347 -9.83 2.93 -14.84
C GLY A 347 -10.57 2.83 -13.50
N LYS A 348 -10.93 1.61 -13.12
CA LYS A 348 -11.75 1.33 -11.93
C LYS A 348 -10.86 0.96 -10.74
N LEU A 349 -11.17 1.48 -9.55
CA LEU A 349 -10.63 0.93 -8.31
C LEU A 349 -11.26 -0.43 -8.04
N LEU A 350 -10.46 -1.49 -8.02
CA LEU A 350 -10.95 -2.85 -7.88
C LEU A 350 -10.94 -3.29 -6.41
N VAL A 351 -12.10 -3.76 -5.96
CA VAL A 351 -12.27 -4.55 -4.73
C VAL A 351 -12.87 -5.89 -5.14
N GLN A 352 -12.23 -7.00 -4.79
CA GLN A 352 -12.68 -8.32 -5.25
C GLN A 352 -12.60 -9.37 -4.16
N GLN A 353 -13.61 -10.22 -4.08
CA GLN A 353 -13.61 -11.39 -3.21
C GLN A 353 -12.78 -12.51 -3.86
N LEU A 354 -11.97 -13.18 -3.04
CA LEU A 354 -11.24 -14.40 -3.40
C LEU A 354 -11.85 -15.65 -2.76
N PRO A 355 -11.67 -16.84 -3.38
CA PRO A 355 -11.10 -17.03 -4.72
C PRO A 355 -12.00 -16.43 -5.81
N LEU A 356 -11.45 -16.11 -6.98
CA LEU A 356 -12.27 -15.70 -8.13
C LEU A 356 -13.13 -16.88 -8.60
N ASP A 357 -14.40 -16.62 -8.88
CA ASP A 357 -15.30 -17.62 -9.47
C ASP A 357 -14.72 -18.07 -10.83
N THR A 358 -14.47 -19.38 -10.96
CA THR A 358 -13.93 -20.04 -12.18
C THR A 358 -14.95 -20.16 -13.29
#